data_AF-A0A4P7JJ88-F1
#
_entry.id   AF-A0A4P7JJ88-F1
#
_cell.length_a   1.000
_cell.length_b   1.000
_cell.length_c   1.000
_cell.angle_alpha   90.00
_cell.angle_beta   90.00
_cell.angle_gamma   90.00
#
_symmetry.space_group_name_H-M   'P 1'
#
loop_
_entity.id
_entity.type
_entity.pdbx_description
1 polymer ?
#
loop_
_entity_poly.entity_id
_entity_poly.type
_entity_poly.pdbx_seq_one_letter_code
_entity_poly.pdbx_strand_id
1 'polypeptide(L)'
;MKHTLRLAFIRALLLPLSMLLFSANSYAFSKQQCQYFDNKLDKVRSKLRYGYGPKEGERLKYQEKQIKRVWWLCINNKLDNKQLKQWKKKVNSMTKS
;
A
#
# COMPACT_ATOMS: atom_id res chain seq x y z
N MET A 1 2.86 -46.10 23.33
CA MET A 1 3.67 -45.62 22.18
C MET A 1 2.86 -44.91 21.08
N LYS A 2 1.55 -45.11 20.91
CA LYS A 2 0.75 -44.42 19.86
C LYS A 2 0.52 -42.92 20.10
N HIS A 3 0.53 -42.46 21.35
CA HIS A 3 0.31 -41.04 21.69
C HIS A 3 1.50 -40.12 21.40
N THR A 4 2.73 -40.62 21.59
CA THR A 4 3.96 -39.87 21.29
C THR A 4 4.12 -39.64 19.78
N LEU A 5 3.74 -40.63 18.96
CA LEU A 5 3.76 -40.51 17.49
C LEU A 5 2.76 -39.47 16.97
N ARG A 6 1.54 -39.41 17.55
CA ARG A 6 0.52 -38.39 17.21
C ARG A 6 0.97 -36.98 17.57
N LEU A 7 1.60 -36.79 18.73
CA LEU A 7 2.13 -35.48 19.15
C LEU A 7 3.29 -35.00 18.27
N ALA A 8 4.16 -35.92 17.83
CA ALA A 8 5.23 -35.61 16.89
C ALA A 8 4.70 -35.19 15.50
N PHE A 9 3.65 -35.86 15.01
CA PHE A 9 3.01 -35.54 13.74
C PHE A 9 2.32 -34.17 13.75
N ILE A 10 1.64 -33.82 14.86
CA ILE A 10 1.00 -32.51 15.05
C ILE A 10 2.05 -31.40 15.13
N ARG A 11 3.18 -31.62 15.82
CA ARG A 11 4.30 -30.66 15.86
C ARG A 11 4.96 -30.45 14.49
N ALA A 12 5.09 -31.51 13.70
CA ALA A 12 5.67 -31.44 12.36
C ALA A 12 4.79 -30.64 11.37
N LEU A 13 3.47 -30.63 11.55
CA LEU A 13 2.52 -29.84 10.74
C LEU A 13 2.40 -28.37 11.17
N LEU A 14 2.64 -28.05 12.45
CA LEU A 14 2.53 -26.69 12.99
C LEU A 14 3.70 -25.78 12.60
N LEU A 15 4.90 -26.32 12.41
CA LEU A 15 6.12 -25.59 12.03
C LEU A 15 6.07 -24.94 10.63
N PRO A 16 5.64 -25.61 9.54
CA PRO A 16 5.53 -24.98 8.23
C PRO A 16 4.37 -23.98 8.16
N LEU A 17 3.30 -24.19 8.92
CA LEU A 17 2.14 -23.29 8.95
C LEU A 17 2.47 -21.93 9.59
N SER A 18 3.31 -21.91 10.64
CA SER A 18 3.73 -20.68 11.30
C SER A 18 4.67 -19.82 10.42
N MET A 19 5.52 -20.44 9.59
CA MET A 19 6.35 -19.73 8.61
C MET A 19 5.51 -19.05 7.52
N LEU A 20 4.46 -19.71 7.02
CA LEU A 20 3.55 -19.12 6.03
C LEU A 20 2.80 -17.90 6.59
N LEU A 21 2.33 -17.97 7.84
CA LEU A 21 1.63 -16.87 8.51
C LEU A 21 2.53 -15.64 8.73
N PHE A 22 3.83 -15.84 8.97
CA PHE A 22 4.77 -14.73 9.17
C PHE A 22 5.01 -13.93 7.88
N SER A 23 5.02 -14.60 6.73
CA SER A 23 5.19 -13.95 5.41
C SER A 23 3.96 -13.13 4.97
N ALA A 24 2.76 -13.51 5.42
CA ALA A 24 1.53 -12.78 5.09
C ALA A 24 1.43 -11.44 5.86
N ASN A 25 1.91 -11.39 7.10
CA ASN A 25 1.83 -10.20 7.95
C ASN A 25 2.70 -9.04 7.46
N SER A 26 3.89 -9.33 6.92
CA SER A 26 4.78 -8.32 6.36
C SER A 26 4.19 -7.65 5.10
N TYR A 27 3.44 -8.40 4.29
CA TYR A 27 2.74 -7.87 3.12
C TYR A 27 1.53 -7.00 3.50
N ALA A 28 0.76 -7.41 4.50
CA ALA A 28 -0.42 -6.66 4.98
C ALA A 28 -0.06 -5.29 5.57
N PHE A 29 1.03 -5.21 6.34
CA PHE A 29 1.49 -3.97 6.97
C PHE A 29 1.95 -2.92 5.94
N SER A 30 2.67 -3.34 4.89
CA SER A 30 3.09 -2.46 3.79
C SER A 30 1.88 -1.87 3.04
N LYS A 31 0.87 -2.69 2.77
CA LYS A 31 -0.37 -2.27 2.07
C LYS A 31 -1.12 -1.19 2.85
N GLN A 32 -1.19 -1.31 4.17
CA GLN A 32 -1.87 -0.36 5.05
C GLN A 32 -1.18 1.02 5.06
N GLN A 33 0.15 1.05 5.01
CA GLN A 33 0.90 2.31 4.94
C GLN A 33 0.69 3.07 3.62
N CYS A 34 0.51 2.32 2.52
CA CYS A 34 0.32 2.84 1.18
C CYS A 34 -1.12 3.22 0.83
N GLN A 35 -2.09 2.77 1.61
CA GLN A 35 -3.52 3.04 1.43
C GLN A 35 -3.85 4.55 1.36
N TYR A 36 -3.06 5.38 2.06
CA TYR A 36 -3.19 6.84 1.95
C TYR A 36 -3.05 7.36 0.51
N PHE A 37 -2.03 6.87 -0.22
CA PHE A 37 -1.78 7.30 -1.58
C PHE A 37 -2.84 6.77 -2.54
N ASP A 38 -3.30 5.53 -2.31
CA ASP A 38 -4.37 4.90 -3.08
C ASP A 38 -5.67 5.71 -3.00
N ASN A 39 -6.10 6.03 -1.77
CA ASN A 39 -7.28 6.87 -1.52
C ASN A 39 -7.17 8.26 -2.17
N LYS A 40 -5.97 8.85 -2.20
CA LYS A 40 -5.74 10.15 -2.87
C LYS A 40 -5.80 10.03 -4.39
N LEU A 41 -5.30 8.93 -4.93
CA LEU A 41 -5.32 8.62 -6.35
C LEU A 41 -6.76 8.47 -6.84
N ASP A 42 -7.60 7.76 -6.09
CA ASP A 42 -9.03 7.60 -6.41
C ASP A 42 -9.78 8.93 -6.38
N LYS A 43 -9.47 9.82 -5.42
CA LYS A 43 -10.06 11.17 -5.39
C LYS A 43 -9.70 11.97 -6.64
N VAL A 44 -8.45 11.95 -7.07
CA VAL A 44 -8.01 12.67 -8.28
C VAL A 44 -8.63 12.06 -9.55
N ARG A 45 -8.70 10.73 -9.64
CA ARG A 45 -9.38 10.04 -10.75
C ARG A 45 -10.86 10.34 -10.81
N SER A 46 -11.53 10.38 -9.66
CA SER A 46 -12.92 10.79 -9.57
C SER A 46 -13.08 12.19 -10.15
N LYS A 47 -12.24 13.15 -9.73
CA LYS A 47 -12.20 14.51 -10.31
C LYS A 47 -11.99 14.49 -11.83
N LEU A 48 -11.03 13.73 -12.35
CA LEU A 48 -10.80 13.64 -13.80
C LEU A 48 -12.04 13.17 -14.58
N ARG A 49 -12.90 12.33 -14.00
CA ARG A 49 -14.14 11.87 -14.64
C ARG A 49 -15.22 12.95 -14.73
N TYR A 50 -15.17 13.99 -13.90
CA TYR A 50 -16.13 15.10 -13.95
C TYR A 50 -15.90 16.06 -15.14
N GLY A 51 -14.78 15.93 -15.88
CA GLY A 51 -14.58 16.70 -17.11
C GLY A 51 -14.26 18.18 -16.88
N TYR A 52 -13.40 18.50 -15.91
CA TYR A 52 -12.90 19.86 -15.68
C TYR A 52 -12.25 20.48 -16.93
N GLY A 53 -12.24 21.82 -17.00
CA GLY A 53 -11.66 22.56 -18.12
C GLY A 53 -10.17 22.23 -18.37
N PRO A 54 -9.62 22.56 -19.56
CA PRO A 54 -8.32 22.06 -20.02
C PRO A 54 -7.17 22.26 -19.02
N LYS A 55 -7.05 23.46 -18.44
CA LYS A 55 -6.00 23.80 -17.46
C LYS A 55 -6.12 22.99 -16.17
N GLU A 56 -7.34 22.78 -15.70
CA GLU A 56 -7.60 22.03 -14.47
C GLU A 56 -7.46 20.52 -14.70
N GLY A 57 -7.89 20.03 -15.87
CA GLY A 57 -7.64 18.67 -16.33
C GLY A 57 -6.15 18.33 -16.40
N GLU A 58 -5.31 19.22 -16.94
CA GLU A 58 -3.85 19.03 -16.94
C GLU A 58 -3.26 19.00 -15.53
N ARG A 59 -3.71 19.90 -14.64
CA ARG A 59 -3.29 19.91 -13.23
C ARG A 59 -3.66 18.59 -12.54
N LEU A 60 -4.88 18.10 -12.74
CA LEU A 60 -5.35 16.82 -12.19
C LEU A 60 -4.57 15.62 -12.76
N LYS A 61 -4.26 15.61 -14.06
CA LYS A 61 -3.40 14.58 -14.68
C LYS A 61 -2.00 14.58 -14.09
N TYR A 62 -1.42 15.77 -13.85
CA TYR A 62 -0.13 15.90 -13.19
C TYR A 62 -0.18 15.36 -11.75
N GLN A 63 -1.23 15.70 -10.99
CA GLN A 63 -1.46 15.16 -9.65
C GLN A 63 -1.55 13.63 -9.66
N GLU A 64 -2.34 13.06 -10.56
CA GLU A 64 -2.50 11.61 -10.69
C GLU A 64 -1.14 10.94 -10.95
N LYS A 65 -0.34 11.48 -11.89
CA LYS A 65 0.98 10.93 -12.23
C LYS A 65 1.94 10.92 -11.04
N GLN A 66 1.96 12.00 -10.26
CA GLN A 66 2.82 12.10 -9.07
C GLN A 66 2.39 11.13 -7.98
N ILE A 67 1.09 11.07 -7.68
CA ILE A 67 0.55 10.17 -6.64
C ILE A 67 0.74 8.71 -7.04
N LYS A 68 0.51 8.36 -8.31
CA LYS A 68 0.72 7.01 -8.86
C LYS A 68 2.17 6.55 -8.73
N ARG A 69 3.13 7.44 -9.02
CA ARG A 69 4.56 7.15 -8.85
C ARG A 69 4.88 6.81 -7.39
N VAL A 70 4.40 7.62 -6.46
CA VAL A 70 4.68 7.42 -5.03
C VAL A 70 3.99 6.17 -4.51
N TRP A 71 2.74 5.92 -4.89
CA TRP A 71 2.02 4.70 -4.57
C TRP A 71 2.80 3.46 -5.03
N TRP A 72 3.30 3.46 -6.26
CA TRP A 72 4.09 2.35 -6.79
C TRP A 72 5.39 2.13 -6.00
N LEU A 73 6.10 3.21 -5.67
CA LEU A 73 7.30 3.10 -4.84
C LEU A 73 6.96 2.57 -3.43
N CYS A 74 5.81 2.95 -2.88
CA CYS A 74 5.34 2.53 -1.56
C CYS A 74 5.05 1.03 -1.52
N ILE A 75 4.25 0.50 -2.45
CA ILE A 75 3.88 -0.93 -2.48
C ILE A 75 5.08 -1.86 -2.73
N ASN A 76 6.15 -1.34 -3.34
CA ASN A 76 7.39 -2.06 -3.59
C ASN A 76 8.42 -1.91 -2.45
N ASN A 77 8.03 -1.32 -1.31
CA ASN A 77 8.91 -1.03 -0.18
C ASN A 77 10.16 -0.22 -0.56
N LYS A 78 10.05 0.63 -1.60
CA LYS A 78 11.13 1.51 -2.09
C LYS A 78 11.09 2.91 -1.45
N LEU A 79 10.22 3.14 -0.47
CA LEU A 79 10.24 4.33 0.37
C LEU A 79 10.64 3.97 1.80
N ASP A 80 11.60 4.72 2.33
CA ASP A 80 11.80 4.78 3.78
C ASP A 80 10.66 5.54 4.48
N ASN A 81 10.45 5.28 5.77
CA ASN A 81 9.45 5.91 6.63
C ASN A 81 9.55 7.45 6.65
N LYS A 82 10.77 8.01 6.60
CA LYS A 82 10.97 9.47 6.52
C LYS A 82 10.45 10.02 5.19
N GLN A 83 10.80 9.36 4.09
CA GLN A 83 10.34 9.74 2.74
C GLN A 83 8.82 9.61 2.65
N LEU A 84 8.24 8.55 3.22
CA LEU A 84 6.79 8.33 3.26
C LEU A 84 6.07 9.52 3.90
N LYS A 85 6.54 10.00 5.07
CA LYS A 85 5.96 11.16 5.76
C LYS A 85 6.07 12.45 4.93
N GLN A 86 7.21 12.68 4.28
CA GLN A 86 7.41 13.85 3.41
C GLN A 86 6.45 13.82 2.21
N TRP A 87 6.33 12.66 1.56
CA TRP A 87 5.43 12.49 0.43
C TRP A 87 3.96 12.63 0.84
N LYS A 88 3.56 12.15 2.02
CA LYS A 88 2.20 12.39 2.55
C LYS A 88 1.91 13.89 2.67
N LYS A 89 2.84 14.69 3.20
CA LYS A 89 2.70 16.16 3.28
C LYS A 89 2.59 16.79 1.90
N LYS A 90 3.46 16.41 0.96
CA LYS A 90 3.49 16.94 -0.41
C LYS A 90 2.23 16.59 -1.21
N VAL A 91 1.75 15.34 -1.10
CA VAL A 91 0.50 14.93 -1.75
C VAL A 91 -0.68 15.67 -1.13
N ASN A 92 -0.68 15.88 0.19
CA ASN A 92 -1.72 16.64 0.84
C ASN A 92 -1.78 18.09 0.37
N SER A 93 -0.63 18.79 0.29
CA SER A 93 -0.60 20.17 -0.21
C SER A 93 -1.00 20.27 -1.68
N MET A 94 -0.60 19.30 -2.50
CA MET A 94 -0.95 19.26 -3.91
C MET A 94 -2.46 19.04 -4.14
N THR A 95 -3.10 18.24 -3.29
CA THR A 95 -4.52 17.87 -3.40
C THR A 95 -5.46 18.73 -2.55
N LYS A 96 -4.92 19.68 -1.78
CA LYS A 96 -5.69 20.69 -1.04
C LYS A 96 -6.13 21.74 -2.05
N SER A 97 -7.34 21.55 -2.57
CA SER A 97 -8.03 22.47 -3.47
C SER A 97 -9.49 22.51 -3.10
#